data_AF-A0A2V6M392-F1
#
_entry.id   AF-A0A2V6M392-F1
#
_cell.length_a   1.000
_cell.length_b   1.000
_cell.length_c   1.000
_cell.angle_alpha   90.00
_cell.angle_beta   90.00
_cell.angle_gamma   90.00
#
_symmetry.space_group_name_H-M   'P 1'
#
loop_
_entity.id
_entity.type
_entity.pdbx_description
1 polymer ?
#
loop_
_entity_poly.entity_id
_entity_poly.type
_entity_poly.pdbx_seq_one_letter_code
_entity_poly.pdbx_strand_id
1 'polypeptide(L)'
;MERMWGGRRLESKFGKKLPPNACIGESWEIVDRKEAQSVVRNGAMRGKTLHELWTQDRQEIFGELPDSPRFPLLLKLLDAQQRLSLQVHPPEGIAAKLGSEPKTEFWYVAAADDKAELFVGLRKQTARSEFKNALESGTAAELVHTIRAKAGDAMFLPAGRLHAVGAGNLLVE
;
A
#
# COMPACT_ATOMS: atom_id res chain seq x y z
N MET A 1 -4.17 -6.39 -10.14
CA MET A 1 -2.77 -6.55 -10.56
C MET A 1 -2.21 -7.85 -10.04
N GLU A 2 -1.50 -8.57 -10.91
CA GLU A 2 -0.88 -9.84 -10.56
C GLU A 2 0.36 -9.65 -9.68
N ARG A 3 0.51 -10.52 -8.69
CA ARG A 3 1.61 -10.56 -7.73
C ARG A 3 1.83 -12.01 -7.32
N MET A 4 3.08 -12.46 -7.24
CA MET A 4 3.40 -13.85 -6.83
C MET A 4 2.86 -14.20 -5.43
N TRP A 5 2.76 -13.21 -4.55
CA TRP A 5 2.21 -13.31 -3.20
C TRP A 5 0.69 -13.11 -3.11
N GLY A 6 0.04 -12.86 -4.25
CA GLY A 6 -1.38 -12.55 -4.32
C GLY A 6 -2.28 -13.76 -4.16
N GLY A 7 -3.59 -13.51 -4.10
CA GLY A 7 -4.58 -14.52 -3.86
C GLY A 7 -5.87 -14.31 -4.65
N ARG A 8 -6.96 -14.78 -4.04
CA ARG A 8 -8.32 -14.68 -4.56
C ARG A 8 -9.32 -14.12 -3.56
N ARG A 9 -8.88 -13.60 -2.41
CA ARG A 9 -9.80 -13.04 -1.41
C ARG A 9 -10.51 -11.79 -1.93
N LEU A 10 -9.92 -11.08 -2.89
CA LEU A 10 -10.58 -9.96 -3.56
C LEU A 10 -11.87 -10.38 -4.29
N GLU A 11 -11.93 -11.60 -4.82
CA GLU A 11 -13.16 -12.14 -5.41
C GLU A 11 -14.20 -12.44 -4.34
N SER A 12 -13.84 -13.24 -3.33
CA SER A 12 -14.81 -13.73 -2.34
C SER A 12 -15.25 -12.67 -1.32
N LYS A 13 -14.41 -11.67 -1.03
CA LYS A 13 -14.71 -10.60 -0.05
C LYS A 13 -15.24 -9.32 -0.67
N PHE A 14 -14.82 -9.00 -1.90
CA PHE A 14 -15.15 -7.73 -2.56
C PHE A 14 -15.84 -7.91 -3.92
N GLY A 15 -16.18 -9.14 -4.32
CA GLY A 15 -16.88 -9.43 -5.57
C GLY A 15 -16.07 -9.08 -6.82
N LYS A 16 -14.74 -9.00 -6.71
CA LYS A 16 -13.87 -8.64 -7.84
C LYS A 16 -13.86 -9.79 -8.86
N LYS A 17 -14.00 -9.44 -10.13
CA LYS A 17 -13.81 -10.40 -11.23
C LYS A 17 -12.33 -10.54 -11.51
N LEU A 18 -11.76 -11.69 -11.15
CA LEU A 18 -10.33 -11.95 -11.33
C LEU A 18 -10.12 -12.95 -12.48
N PRO A 19 -9.07 -12.78 -13.30
CA PRO A 19 -8.70 -13.79 -14.29
C PRO A 19 -8.53 -15.18 -13.65
N PRO A 20 -8.88 -16.26 -14.37
CA PRO A 20 -8.63 -17.61 -13.88
C PRO A 20 -7.12 -17.84 -13.77
N ASN A 21 -6.69 -18.59 -12.75
CA ASN A 21 -5.30 -18.99 -12.51
C ASN A 21 -4.28 -17.87 -12.26
N ALA A 22 -4.70 -16.62 -12.09
CA ALA A 22 -3.81 -15.51 -11.74
C ALA A 22 -3.81 -15.26 -10.22
N CYS A 23 -2.61 -15.02 -9.66
CA CYS A 23 -2.45 -14.57 -8.28
C CYS A 23 -2.61 -13.05 -8.21
N ILE A 24 -3.76 -12.56 -7.77
CA ILE A 24 -4.02 -11.11 -7.72
C ILE A 24 -3.71 -10.60 -6.32
N GLY A 25 -2.65 -9.82 -6.21
CA GLY A 25 -2.24 -9.23 -4.92
C GLY A 25 -2.84 -7.86 -4.67
N GLU A 26 -3.14 -7.09 -5.71
CA GLU A 26 -3.62 -5.72 -5.56
C GLU A 26 -4.81 -5.43 -6.47
N SER A 27 -5.78 -4.66 -5.99
CA SER A 27 -6.79 -3.99 -6.81
C SER A 27 -6.72 -2.50 -6.51
N TRP A 28 -6.34 -1.69 -7.48
CA TRP A 28 -6.28 -0.24 -7.32
C TRP A 28 -7.67 0.32 -7.52
N GLU A 29 -8.21 0.93 -6.46
CA GLU A 29 -9.60 1.39 -6.39
C GLU A 29 -9.72 2.86 -6.77
N ILE A 30 -8.73 3.67 -6.36
CA ILE A 30 -8.59 5.08 -6.74
C ILE A 30 -7.12 5.30 -7.11
N VAL A 31 -6.87 5.60 -8.38
CA VAL A 31 -5.52 5.82 -8.89
C VAL A 31 -5.49 6.91 -9.96
N ASP A 32 -4.52 7.81 -9.82
CA ASP A 32 -4.06 8.77 -10.84
C ASP A 32 -2.55 8.58 -11.03
N ARG A 33 -2.16 7.61 -11.87
CA ARG A 33 -0.77 7.33 -12.23
C ARG A 33 -0.64 7.14 -13.74
N LYS A 34 0.56 7.30 -14.28
CA LYS A 34 0.79 7.21 -15.73
C LYS A 34 0.45 5.82 -16.27
N GLU A 35 0.76 4.80 -15.50
CA GLU A 35 0.53 3.39 -15.82
C GLU A 35 -0.90 2.91 -15.53
N ALA A 36 -1.69 3.65 -14.75
CA ALA A 36 -3.05 3.28 -14.41
C ALA A 36 -3.88 4.51 -13.99
N GLN A 37 -5.07 4.63 -14.57
CA GLN A 37 -6.02 5.71 -14.29
C GLN A 37 -7.37 5.12 -13.93
N SER A 38 -7.96 5.61 -12.83
CA SER A 38 -9.36 5.34 -12.52
C SER A 38 -10.26 6.15 -13.46
N VAL A 39 -11.37 5.54 -13.90
CA VAL A 39 -12.30 6.15 -14.85
C VAL A 39 -13.70 6.19 -14.25
N VAL A 40 -14.36 7.34 -14.37
CA VAL A 40 -15.72 7.53 -13.89
C VAL A 40 -16.67 6.60 -14.63
N ARG A 41 -17.35 5.74 -13.87
CA ARG A 41 -18.23 4.71 -14.43
C ARG A 41 -19.60 5.23 -14.87
N ASN A 42 -20.17 6.20 -14.14
CA ASN A 42 -21.57 6.62 -14.27
C ASN A 42 -21.73 8.15 -14.14
N GLY A 43 -22.89 8.67 -14.54
CA GLY A 43 -23.24 10.09 -14.38
C GLY A 43 -22.73 10.99 -15.51
N ALA A 44 -22.83 12.30 -15.30
CA ALA A 44 -22.51 13.31 -16.33
C ALA A 44 -21.02 13.32 -16.72
N MET A 45 -20.14 12.95 -15.80
CA MET A 45 -18.68 12.89 -16.02
C MET A 45 -18.20 11.49 -16.46
N ARG A 46 -19.11 10.57 -16.82
CA ARG A 46 -18.76 9.21 -17.26
C ARG A 46 -17.71 9.23 -18.36
N GLY A 47 -16.67 8.43 -18.19
CA GLY A 47 -15.56 8.30 -19.14
C GLY A 47 -14.37 9.22 -18.85
N LYS A 48 -14.55 10.27 -18.02
CA LYS A 48 -13.41 11.07 -17.53
C LYS A 48 -12.53 10.23 -16.60
N THR A 49 -11.22 10.42 -16.72
CA THR A 49 -10.20 9.88 -15.81
C THR A 49 -10.14 10.70 -14.52
N LEU A 50 -9.62 10.10 -13.45
CA LEU A 50 -9.35 10.82 -12.20
C LEU A 50 -8.38 11.99 -12.44
N HIS A 51 -7.42 11.84 -13.34
CA HIS A 51 -6.51 12.92 -13.74
C HIS A 51 -7.25 14.12 -14.37
N GLU A 52 -8.18 13.87 -15.29
CA GLU A 52 -8.99 14.93 -15.89
C GLU A 52 -9.85 15.64 -14.84
N LEU A 53 -10.49 14.88 -13.94
CA LEU A 53 -11.22 15.48 -12.82
C LEU A 53 -10.31 16.36 -11.95
N TRP A 54 -9.10 15.88 -11.66
CA TRP A 54 -8.14 16.60 -10.81
C TRP A 54 -7.58 17.85 -11.47
N THR A 55 -7.41 17.85 -12.79
CA THR A 55 -6.74 18.95 -13.52
C THR A 55 -7.71 19.94 -14.16
N GLN A 56 -8.94 19.53 -14.47
CA GLN A 56 -9.93 20.34 -15.19
C GLN A 56 -11.16 20.68 -14.34
N ASP A 57 -11.63 19.76 -13.50
CA ASP A 57 -12.88 19.90 -12.71
C ASP A 57 -12.61 19.99 -11.20
N ARG A 58 -11.39 20.43 -10.83
CA ARG A 58 -10.84 20.22 -9.48
C ARG A 58 -11.67 20.82 -8.35
N GLN A 59 -11.99 22.10 -8.47
CA GLN A 59 -12.67 22.84 -7.41
C GLN A 59 -14.09 22.33 -7.20
N GLU A 60 -14.77 21.95 -8.29
CA GLU A 60 -16.14 21.41 -8.24
C GLU A 60 -16.19 20.05 -7.53
N ILE A 61 -15.22 19.17 -7.79
CA ILE A 61 -15.23 17.79 -7.28
C ILE A 61 -14.53 17.64 -5.93
N PHE A 62 -13.41 18.33 -5.73
CA PHE A 62 -12.53 18.12 -4.56
C PHE A 62 -12.49 19.32 -3.61
N GLY A 63 -13.09 20.45 -3.97
CA GLY A 63 -13.03 21.68 -3.19
C GLY A 63 -11.66 22.34 -3.18
N GLU A 64 -11.38 23.11 -2.14
CA GLU A 64 -10.11 23.82 -1.96
C GLU A 64 -9.06 22.89 -1.32
N LEU A 65 -8.20 22.31 -2.15
CA LEU A 65 -7.07 21.48 -1.72
C LEU A 65 -5.74 22.02 -2.24
N PRO A 66 -4.61 21.83 -1.52
CA PRO A 66 -3.28 22.27 -1.95
C PRO A 66 -2.91 21.73 -3.33
N ASP A 67 -2.35 22.58 -4.20
CA ASP A 67 -2.02 22.19 -5.57
C ASP A 67 -1.04 21.01 -5.65
N SER A 68 -1.29 20.09 -6.58
CA SER A 68 -0.42 18.96 -6.88
C SER A 68 -0.60 18.54 -8.34
N PRO A 69 0.46 18.02 -9.00
CA PRO A 69 0.42 17.69 -10.42
C PRO A 69 -0.54 16.55 -10.77
N ARG A 70 -1.03 15.81 -9.77
CA ARG A 70 -1.97 14.69 -9.88
C ARG A 70 -2.70 14.47 -8.55
N PHE A 71 -3.77 13.69 -8.57
CA PHE A 71 -4.51 13.35 -7.35
C PHE A 71 -3.58 12.73 -6.29
N PRO A 72 -3.60 13.21 -5.03
CA PRO A 72 -2.51 12.97 -4.08
C PRO A 72 -2.54 11.59 -3.41
N LEU A 73 -3.61 10.81 -3.56
CA LEU A 73 -3.75 9.50 -2.91
C LEU A 73 -3.84 8.37 -3.93
N LEU A 74 -3.36 7.20 -3.52
CA LEU A 74 -3.62 5.91 -4.15
C LEU A 74 -4.37 5.08 -3.12
N LEU A 75 -5.56 4.59 -3.46
CA LEU A 75 -6.29 3.64 -2.62
C LEU A 75 -6.29 2.28 -3.33
N LYS A 76 -5.93 1.23 -2.59
CA LYS A 76 -5.93 -0.13 -3.09
C LYS A 76 -6.39 -1.14 -2.06
N LEU A 77 -6.93 -2.24 -2.56
CA LEU A 77 -7.07 -3.48 -1.81
C LEU A 77 -5.80 -4.31 -2.00
N LEU A 78 -5.28 -4.89 -0.92
CA LEU A 78 -4.08 -5.73 -0.93
C LEU A 78 -4.37 -7.09 -0.30
N ASP A 79 -4.23 -8.17 -1.07
CA ASP A 79 -4.43 -9.55 -0.64
C ASP A 79 -3.07 -10.25 -0.49
N ALA A 80 -2.52 -10.27 0.72
CA ALA A 80 -1.24 -10.87 1.04
C ALA A 80 -1.41 -12.35 1.43
N GLN A 81 -1.25 -13.27 0.48
CA GLN A 81 -1.26 -14.72 0.76
C GLN A 81 0.12 -15.26 1.15
N GLN A 82 1.17 -14.49 0.89
CA GLN A 82 2.52 -14.77 1.36
C GLN A 82 3.09 -13.55 2.08
N ARG A 83 4.21 -13.74 2.79
CA ARG A 83 4.92 -12.64 3.43
C ARG A 83 5.55 -11.75 2.36
N LEU A 84 5.26 -10.45 2.40
CA LEU A 84 5.84 -9.46 1.49
C LEU A 84 7.27 -9.09 1.92
N SER A 85 7.99 -8.43 1.03
CA SER A 85 9.33 -7.92 1.31
C SER A 85 9.31 -6.89 2.44
N LEU A 86 10.41 -6.82 3.17
CA LEU A 86 10.69 -5.72 4.09
C LEU A 86 11.05 -4.47 3.30
N GLN A 87 10.40 -3.36 3.61
CA GLN A 87 10.46 -2.13 2.84
C GLN A 87 10.62 -0.91 3.75
N VAL A 88 11.16 0.16 3.18
CA VAL A 88 11.11 1.50 3.77
C VAL A 88 10.85 2.50 2.66
N HIS A 89 9.80 3.28 2.80
CA HIS A 89 9.56 4.39 1.87
C HIS A 89 10.39 5.59 2.28
N PRO A 90 11.06 6.27 1.33
CA PRO A 90 11.90 7.40 1.68
C PRO A 90 11.04 8.55 2.22
N PRO A 91 11.47 9.25 3.29
CA PRO A 91 10.84 10.49 3.69
C PRO A 91 11.10 11.61 2.67
N GLU A 92 10.30 12.67 2.73
CA GLU A 92 10.32 13.78 1.78
C GLU A 92 11.72 14.36 1.55
N GLY A 93 12.50 14.56 2.61
CA GLY A 93 13.84 15.15 2.54
C GLY A 93 14.89 14.34 1.75
N ILE A 94 14.62 13.07 1.42
CA ILE A 94 15.55 12.23 0.64
C ILE A 94 14.91 11.63 -0.63
N ALA A 95 13.59 11.60 -0.73
CA ALA A 95 12.88 10.87 -1.78
C ALA A 95 13.32 11.29 -3.19
N ALA A 96 13.37 12.60 -3.46
CA ALA A 96 13.81 13.13 -4.76
C ALA A 96 15.25 12.73 -5.12
N LYS A 97 16.16 12.69 -4.13
CA LYS A 97 17.56 12.27 -4.34
C LYS A 97 17.69 10.79 -4.71
N LEU A 98 16.69 9.99 -4.35
CA LEU A 98 16.61 8.57 -4.67
C LEU A 98 15.77 8.30 -5.93
N GLY A 99 15.30 9.34 -6.63
CA GLY A 99 14.40 9.18 -7.78
C GLY A 99 13.05 8.58 -7.41
N SER A 100 12.60 8.82 -6.17
CA SER A 100 11.35 8.29 -5.63
C SER A 100 10.47 9.42 -5.08
N GLU A 101 9.22 9.08 -4.77
CA GLU A 101 8.29 9.96 -4.06
C GLU A 101 8.25 9.59 -2.58
N PRO A 102 7.99 10.55 -1.67
CA PRO A 102 7.66 10.21 -0.31
C PRO A 102 6.35 9.44 -0.27
N LYS A 103 6.29 8.38 0.54
CA LYS A 103 5.10 7.56 0.68
C LYS A 103 4.83 7.30 2.17
N THR A 104 3.84 8.01 2.68
CA THR A 104 3.16 7.71 3.94
C THR A 104 1.93 6.88 3.60
N GLU A 105 1.65 5.88 4.42
CA GLU A 105 0.56 4.95 4.20
C GLU A 105 -0.37 4.87 5.40
N PHE A 106 -1.55 4.34 5.15
CA PHE A 106 -2.49 3.95 6.18
C PHE A 106 -3.07 2.60 5.80
N TRP A 107 -3.00 1.63 6.70
CA TRP A 107 -3.58 0.30 6.47
C TRP A 107 -4.80 0.13 7.36
N TYR A 108 -5.90 -0.32 6.76
CA TYR A 108 -7.03 -0.89 7.48
C TYR A 108 -7.11 -2.39 7.19
N VAL A 109 -7.15 -3.20 8.23
CA VAL A 109 -7.20 -4.66 8.11
C VAL A 109 -8.65 -5.08 7.85
N ALA A 110 -9.00 -5.27 6.58
CA ALA A 110 -10.34 -5.72 6.20
C ALA A 110 -10.59 -7.18 6.58
N ALA A 111 -9.57 -8.03 6.51
CA ALA A 111 -9.59 -9.38 7.06
C ALA A 111 -8.18 -9.85 7.40
N ALA A 112 -8.08 -10.78 8.33
CA ALA A 112 -6.82 -11.37 8.78
C ALA A 112 -7.05 -12.83 9.17
N ASP A 113 -6.09 -13.70 8.85
CA ASP A 113 -6.03 -15.06 9.39
C ASP A 113 -5.56 -15.04 10.86
N ASP A 114 -5.84 -16.10 11.62
CA ASP A 114 -5.50 -16.19 13.05
C ASP A 114 -4.03 -15.89 13.38
N LYS A 115 -3.13 -16.19 12.42
CA LYS A 115 -1.69 -15.97 12.55
C LYS A 115 -1.17 -14.81 11.70
N ALA A 116 -2.04 -13.97 11.16
CA ALA A 116 -1.63 -12.82 10.38
C ALA A 116 -0.86 -11.82 11.25
N GLU A 117 0.20 -11.26 10.66
CA GLU A 117 1.12 -10.35 11.34
C GLU A 117 1.42 -9.14 10.46
N LEU A 118 1.69 -8.01 11.11
CA LEU A 118 2.30 -6.83 10.50
C LEU A 118 3.68 -6.63 11.12
N PHE A 119 4.65 -6.29 10.27
CA PHE A 119 6.01 -6.00 10.69
C PHE A 119 6.18 -4.48 10.61
N VAL A 120 6.40 -3.79 11.74
CA VAL A 120 6.36 -2.31 11.78
C VAL A 120 7.42 -1.74 12.71
N GLY A 121 8.49 -1.22 12.12
CA GLY A 121 9.61 -0.61 12.83
C GLY A 121 10.57 -1.62 13.44
N LEU A 122 11.61 -1.13 14.10
CA LEU A 122 12.55 -1.96 14.83
C LEU A 122 12.02 -2.24 16.24
N ARG A 123 12.23 -3.46 16.75
CA ARG A 123 11.75 -3.88 18.08
C ARG A 123 12.42 -3.14 19.25
N LYS A 124 13.62 -2.62 19.02
CA LYS A 124 14.44 -1.86 19.97
C LYS A 124 15.25 -0.85 19.19
N GLN A 125 15.89 0.09 19.90
CA GLN A 125 16.93 0.91 19.28
C GLN A 125 18.05 -0.01 18.77
N THR A 126 18.45 0.19 17.52
CA THR A 126 19.45 -0.62 16.83
C THR A 126 20.44 0.32 16.17
N ALA A 127 21.72 0.10 16.42
CA ALA A 127 22.78 0.88 15.78
C ALA A 127 22.89 0.50 14.29
N ARG A 128 23.34 1.44 13.45
CA ARG A 128 23.54 1.21 12.02
C ARG A 128 24.44 -0.01 11.74
N SER A 129 25.50 -0.18 12.53
CA SER A 129 26.42 -1.32 12.42
C SER A 129 25.73 -2.65 12.76
N GLU A 130 24.93 -2.70 13.83
CA GLU A 130 24.14 -3.88 14.21
C GLU A 130 23.17 -4.26 13.08
N PHE A 131 22.46 -3.29 12.51
CA PHE A 131 21.55 -3.54 11.39
C PHE A 131 22.29 -4.02 10.13
N LYS A 132 23.46 -3.46 9.82
CA LYS A 132 24.29 -3.90 8.68
C LYS A 132 24.74 -5.35 8.85
N ASN A 133 25.20 -5.72 10.04
CA ASN A 133 25.61 -7.10 10.34
C ASN A 133 24.41 -8.07 10.22
N ALA A 134 23.22 -7.66 10.65
CA ALA A 134 22.02 -8.46 10.52
C ALA A 134 21.57 -8.64 9.05
N LEU A 135 21.78 -7.63 8.20
CA LEU A 135 21.56 -7.77 6.75
C LEU A 135 22.54 -8.76 6.13
N GLU A 136 23.84 -8.64 6.45
CA GLU A 136 24.89 -9.51 5.92
C GLU A 136 24.76 -10.97 6.36
N SER A 137 24.23 -11.20 7.57
CA SER A 137 23.98 -12.54 8.12
C SER A 137 22.58 -13.09 7.83
N GLY A 138 21.72 -12.32 7.14
CA GLY A 138 20.35 -12.75 6.81
C GLY A 138 19.36 -12.78 8.00
N THR A 139 19.69 -12.13 9.11
CA THR A 139 18.90 -12.13 10.36
C THR A 139 18.12 -10.82 10.59
N ALA A 140 18.12 -9.90 9.63
CA ALA A 140 17.48 -8.58 9.77
C ALA A 140 16.00 -8.63 10.18
N ALA A 141 15.26 -9.68 9.77
CA ALA A 141 13.86 -9.88 10.15
C ALA A 141 13.67 -10.00 11.68
N GLU A 142 14.66 -10.52 12.41
CA GLU A 142 14.62 -10.68 13.87
C GLU A 142 14.68 -9.34 14.62
N LEU A 143 15.15 -8.29 13.93
CA LEU A 143 15.21 -6.94 14.48
C LEU A 143 13.89 -6.18 14.34
N VAL A 144 12.96 -6.68 13.51
CA VAL A 144 11.71 -6.00 13.18
C VAL A 144 10.65 -6.30 14.22
N HIS A 145 9.93 -5.27 14.64
CA HIS A 145 8.81 -5.41 15.55
C HIS A 145 7.63 -6.07 14.83
N THR A 146 7.03 -7.08 15.45
CA THR A 146 5.95 -7.88 14.87
C THR A 146 4.70 -7.74 15.72
N ILE A 147 3.56 -7.47 15.08
CA ILE A 147 2.27 -7.26 15.71
C ILE A 147 1.26 -8.23 15.10
N ARG A 148 0.44 -8.91 15.92
CA ARG A 148 -0.69 -9.71 15.43
C ARG A 148 -1.77 -8.79 14.89
N ALA A 149 -2.25 -9.09 13.68
CA ALA A 149 -3.32 -8.34 13.05
C ALA A 149 -4.65 -9.09 13.17
N LYS A 150 -5.73 -8.34 13.37
CA LYS A 150 -7.12 -8.84 13.26
C LYS A 150 -7.96 -7.88 12.43
N ALA A 151 -9.09 -8.37 11.93
CA ALA A 151 -10.03 -7.53 11.20
C ALA A 151 -10.48 -6.33 12.04
N GLY A 152 -10.52 -5.16 11.42
CA GLY A 152 -10.85 -3.89 12.06
C GLY A 152 -9.67 -3.12 12.65
N ASP A 153 -8.49 -3.73 12.75
CA ASP A 153 -7.28 -3.01 13.14
C ASP A 153 -6.90 -1.97 12.07
N ALA A 154 -6.23 -0.90 12.51
CA ALA A 154 -5.69 0.14 11.63
C ALA A 154 -4.27 0.52 12.03
N MET A 155 -3.46 0.88 11.04
CA MET A 155 -2.05 1.23 11.21
C MET A 155 -1.68 2.43 10.34
N PHE A 156 -1.24 3.51 10.97
CA PHE A 156 -0.62 4.64 10.26
C PHE A 156 0.88 4.42 10.12
N LEU A 157 1.39 4.58 8.90
CA LEU A 157 2.77 4.28 8.52
C LEU A 157 3.42 5.52 7.91
N PRO A 158 4.06 6.38 8.74
CA PRO A 158 4.78 7.51 8.22
C PRO A 158 5.97 7.07 7.36
N ALA A 159 6.26 7.82 6.29
CA ALA A 159 7.44 7.61 5.47
C ALA A 159 8.73 7.54 6.34
N GLY A 160 9.65 6.65 5.97
CA GLY A 160 10.84 6.32 6.75
C GLY A 160 10.65 5.20 7.76
N ARG A 161 9.42 4.72 7.98
CA ARG A 161 9.16 3.53 8.80
C ARG A 161 9.52 2.27 8.03
N LEU A 162 10.40 1.43 8.59
CA LEU A 162 10.65 0.08 8.11
C LEU A 162 9.39 -0.78 8.33
N HIS A 163 8.88 -1.48 7.33
CA HIS A 163 7.66 -2.27 7.47
C HIS A 163 7.54 -3.42 6.46
N ALA A 164 6.67 -4.39 6.75
CA ALA A 164 6.24 -5.44 5.82
C ALA A 164 4.83 -5.94 6.21
N VAL A 165 4.12 -6.51 5.23
CA VAL A 165 2.84 -7.19 5.46
C VAL A 165 3.07 -8.70 5.52
N GLY A 166 2.62 -9.35 6.59
CA GLY A 166 2.65 -10.80 6.73
C GLY A 166 1.59 -11.50 5.91
N ALA A 167 1.76 -12.81 5.70
CA ALA A 167 0.77 -13.65 5.04
C ALA A 167 -0.56 -13.65 5.81
N GLY A 168 -1.66 -13.82 5.08
CA GLY A 168 -3.01 -13.91 5.62
C GLY A 168 -3.69 -12.56 5.85
N ASN A 169 -3.04 -11.43 5.54
CA ASN A 169 -3.65 -10.10 5.66
C ASN A 169 -4.38 -9.71 4.37
N LEU A 170 -5.56 -9.10 4.53
CA LEU A 170 -6.29 -8.41 3.49
C LEU A 170 -6.50 -6.97 3.93
N LEU A 171 -5.86 -6.03 3.23
CA LEU A 171 -5.79 -4.62 3.62
C LEU A 171 -6.56 -3.74 2.65
N VAL A 172 -7.09 -2.64 3.19
CA VAL A 172 -7.28 -1.39 2.45
C VAL A 172 -6.07 -0.52 2.76
N GLU A 173 -5.26 -0.21 1.74
CA GLU A 173 -4.10 0.69 1.81
C GLU A 173 -4.39 1.98 1.04
#